data_AF-A0A1G7AX84-F1
#
_entry.id   AF-A0A1G7AX84-F1
#
_cell.length_a   1.000
_cell.length_b   1.000
_cell.length_c   1.000
_cell.angle_alpha   90.00
_cell.angle_beta   90.00
_cell.angle_gamma   90.00
#
_symmetry.space_group_name_H-M   'P 1'
#
loop_
_entity.id
_entity.type
_entity.pdbx_description
1 polymer ?
#
loop_
_entity_poly.entity_id
_entity_poly.type
_entity_poly.pdbx_seq_one_letter_code
_entity_poly.pdbx_strand_id
1 'polypeptide(L)'
;MGELSFMSFEEFNNKIQSQDSGVYLITDHNDKIVYVGKAFKIKTRVHAHFNGYSNTKDYAHLFNKVAYILEDSPLKRSLLEITYMIEYKTVLNKEVQEEFPDLYTDYIKTTNEKYKYVKMIPEIDKAFKQAKLEDAVRDIEKGKHIDATPQIISLQKERARERDRFKKEMFKYVGGKSMFYEILSLLDSGYNPNMLANALNIDIKTIDLLKERRKDFKIPRNHQRMIKHQDIMYSLSGRKSAGNSRLDHLL
;
A
#
# COMPACT_ATOMS: atom_id res chain seq x y z
N MET A 1 19.40 14.99 29.74
CA MET A 1 20.29 15.22 28.57
C MET A 1 20.56 16.70 28.51
N GLY A 2 21.80 17.12 28.27
CA GLY A 2 22.13 18.54 28.14
C GLY A 2 21.41 19.15 26.94
N GLU A 3 21.10 20.43 27.01
CA GLU A 3 20.46 21.16 25.91
C GLU A 3 21.42 21.23 24.71
N LEU A 4 20.97 20.74 23.54
CA LEU A 4 21.77 20.78 22.31
C LEU A 4 21.83 22.22 21.78
N SER A 5 23.01 22.82 21.83
CA SER A 5 23.24 24.15 21.25
C SER A 5 23.62 24.02 19.77
N PHE A 6 22.71 24.38 18.88
CA PHE A 6 22.99 24.48 17.45
C PHE A 6 23.67 25.81 17.13
N MET A 7 24.64 25.77 16.22
CA MET A 7 25.43 26.93 15.79
C MET A 7 25.70 26.88 14.29
N SER A 8 26.11 28.01 13.71
CA SER A 8 26.49 28.04 12.30
C SER A 8 27.74 27.19 12.03
N PHE A 9 27.95 26.81 10.78
CA PHE A 9 29.15 26.07 10.38
C PHE A 9 30.45 26.85 10.69
N GLU A 10 30.43 28.16 10.54
CA GLU A 10 31.57 29.04 10.87
C GLU A 10 31.85 29.07 12.38
N GLU A 11 30.81 29.23 13.20
CA GLU A 11 30.92 29.20 14.66
C GLU A 11 31.43 27.84 15.17
N PHE A 12 30.91 26.75 14.60
CA PHE A 12 31.39 25.40 14.87
C PHE A 12 32.89 25.28 14.57
N ASN A 13 33.32 25.79 13.41
CA ASN A 13 34.72 25.72 12.98
C ASN A 13 35.67 26.51 13.91
N ASN A 14 35.19 27.59 14.50
CA ASN A 14 35.95 28.40 15.45
C ASN A 14 36.00 27.79 16.86
N LYS A 15 34.96 27.05 17.28
CA LYS A 15 34.88 26.43 18.61
C LYS A 15 35.60 25.08 18.72
N ILE A 16 35.56 24.27 17.67
CA ILE A 16 36.08 22.90 17.70
C ILE A 16 37.56 22.83 17.32
N GLN A 17 38.31 22.06 18.10
CA GLN A 17 39.72 21.74 17.83
C GLN A 17 39.86 20.56 16.87
N SER A 18 40.99 20.51 16.14
CA SER A 18 41.20 19.49 15.10
C SER A 18 41.29 18.05 15.60
N GLN A 19 41.57 17.84 16.90
CA GLN A 19 41.67 16.51 17.53
C GLN A 19 40.42 16.13 18.32
N ASP A 20 39.42 17.00 18.36
CA ASP A 20 38.20 16.74 19.14
C ASP A 20 37.41 15.58 18.55
N SER A 21 37.08 14.63 19.42
CA SER A 21 36.29 13.46 19.10
C SER A 21 34.91 13.56 19.74
N GLY A 22 33.89 13.02 19.07
CA GLY A 22 32.53 13.17 19.54
C GLY A 22 31.46 12.73 18.55
N VAL A 23 30.24 13.16 18.85
CA VAL A 23 29.05 13.04 18.00
C VAL A 23 28.66 14.43 17.52
N TYR A 24 28.21 14.54 16.28
CA TYR A 24 27.70 15.77 15.69
C TYR A 24 26.30 15.53 15.11
N LEU A 25 25.48 16.57 15.16
CA LEU A 25 24.13 16.60 14.64
C LEU A 25 24.03 17.77 13.65
N ILE A 26 23.40 17.54 12.51
CA ILE A 26 23.26 18.54 11.44
C ILE A 26 21.77 18.79 11.20
N THR A 27 21.40 20.06 11.11
CA THR A 27 20.04 20.48 10.74
C THR A 27 19.95 20.91 9.29
N ASP A 28 18.72 20.89 8.79
CA ASP A 28 18.36 21.60 7.56
C ASP A 28 18.07 23.10 7.82
N HIS A 29 17.69 23.81 6.77
CA HIS A 29 17.28 25.23 6.82
C HIS A 29 15.95 25.48 7.57
N ASN A 30 15.19 24.42 7.87
CA ASN A 30 13.95 24.47 8.67
C ASN A 30 14.19 24.05 10.13
N ASP A 31 15.45 24.01 10.58
CA ASP A 31 15.88 23.58 11.91
C ASP A 31 15.48 22.12 12.26
N LYS A 32 15.19 21.29 11.27
CA LYS A 32 14.99 19.85 11.45
C LYS A 32 16.34 19.16 11.54
N ILE A 33 16.57 18.33 12.56
CA ILE A 33 17.76 17.48 12.65
C ILE A 33 17.64 16.36 11.61
N VAL A 34 18.53 16.36 10.62
CA VAL A 34 18.44 15.48 9.45
C VAL A 34 19.53 14.44 9.41
N TYR A 35 20.64 14.67 10.11
CA TYR A 35 21.77 13.75 10.14
C TYR A 35 22.46 13.76 11.51
N VAL A 36 22.86 12.58 11.97
CA VAL A 36 23.73 12.39 13.14
C VAL A 36 24.93 11.55 12.71
N GLY A 37 26.11 11.87 13.21
CA GLY A 37 27.28 11.02 12.99
C GLY A 37 28.29 11.09 14.13
N LYS A 38 29.13 10.07 14.26
CA LYS A 38 30.30 10.09 15.15
C LYS A 38 31.62 10.26 14.39
N ALA A 39 32.62 10.81 15.05
CA ALA A 39 33.98 10.85 14.51
C ALA A 39 35.06 10.91 15.59
N PHE A 40 36.26 10.45 15.24
CA PHE A 40 37.48 10.75 16.02
C PHE A 40 37.97 12.19 15.83
N LYS A 41 37.60 12.81 14.70
CA LYS A 41 37.88 14.21 14.38
C LYS A 41 36.60 14.83 13.85
N ILE A 42 35.76 15.34 14.74
CA ILE A 42 34.44 15.87 14.36
C ILE A 42 34.57 17.05 13.41
N LYS A 43 35.60 17.89 13.59
CA LYS A 43 35.90 19.01 12.70
C LYS A 43 36.03 18.56 11.25
N THR A 44 36.92 17.60 10.99
CA THR A 44 37.16 17.05 9.66
C THR A 44 35.90 16.42 9.08
N ARG A 45 35.13 15.70 9.91
CA ARG A 45 33.93 15.03 9.40
C ARG A 45 32.82 15.99 9.01
N VAL A 46 32.50 16.96 9.86
CA VAL A 46 31.50 17.99 9.56
C VAL A 46 31.91 18.78 8.32
N HIS A 47 33.18 19.17 8.19
CA HIS A 47 33.70 19.79 6.96
C HIS A 47 33.45 18.96 5.70
N ALA A 48 33.66 17.65 5.76
CA ALA A 48 33.40 16.77 4.62
C ALA A 48 31.91 16.73 4.23
N HIS A 49 31.00 16.84 5.20
CA HIS A 49 29.56 16.90 4.93
C HIS A 49 29.16 18.22 4.25
N PHE A 50 29.59 19.36 4.82
CA PHE A 50 29.24 20.69 4.29
C PHE A 50 29.88 20.98 2.93
N ASN A 51 31.06 20.42 2.65
CA ASN A 51 31.73 20.58 1.36
C ASN A 51 31.39 19.48 0.34
N GLY A 52 30.49 18.55 0.66
CA GLY A 52 30.07 17.50 -0.27
C GLY A 52 31.09 16.39 -0.56
N TYR A 53 32.04 16.16 0.35
CA TYR A 53 33.06 15.10 0.27
C TYR A 53 32.70 13.86 1.11
N SER A 54 31.42 13.61 1.33
CA SER A 54 30.92 12.48 2.13
C SER A 54 29.84 11.70 1.38
N ASN A 55 29.34 10.64 2.00
CA ASN A 55 28.22 9.87 1.46
C ASN A 55 26.91 10.67 1.42
N THR A 56 26.86 11.86 2.04
CA THR A 56 25.71 12.78 2.00
C THR A 56 25.92 13.93 1.01
N LYS A 57 26.84 13.79 0.05
CA LYS A 57 27.19 14.84 -0.92
C LYS A 57 25.99 15.45 -1.65
N ASP A 58 25.01 14.61 -1.99
CA ASP A 58 23.82 15.05 -2.72
C ASP A 58 22.90 15.93 -1.87
N TYR A 59 23.10 15.96 -0.55
CA TYR A 59 22.31 16.72 0.42
C TYR A 59 23.08 17.88 1.07
N ALA A 60 24.33 18.12 0.70
CA ALA A 60 25.17 19.15 1.33
C ALA A 60 24.51 20.54 1.32
N HIS A 61 23.79 20.86 0.24
CA HIS A 61 23.04 22.12 0.07
C HIS A 61 21.88 22.30 1.08
N LEU A 62 21.43 21.22 1.71
CA LEU A 62 20.36 21.25 2.71
C LEU A 62 20.87 21.58 4.10
N PHE A 63 22.16 21.38 4.38
CA PHE A 63 22.73 21.56 5.71
C PHE A 63 22.84 23.03 6.11
N ASN A 64 22.54 23.30 7.37
CA ASN A 64 22.47 24.66 7.91
C ASN A 64 23.27 24.81 9.21
N LYS A 65 22.79 24.21 10.30
CA LYS A 65 23.42 24.33 11.63
C LYS A 65 23.98 23.01 12.11
N VAL A 66 24.92 23.10 13.05
CA VAL A 66 25.59 21.94 13.64
C VAL A 66 25.49 22.04 15.16
N ALA A 67 25.21 20.91 15.82
CA ALA A 67 25.46 20.73 17.25
C ALA A 67 26.47 19.59 17.45
N TYR A 68 27.15 19.57 18.59
CA TYR A 68 28.12 18.53 18.90
C TYR A 68 28.11 18.15 20.37
N ILE A 69 28.62 16.95 20.64
CA ILE A 69 28.91 16.44 21.97
C ILE A 69 30.30 15.84 21.93
N LEU A 70 31.23 16.41 22.70
CA LEU A 70 32.58 15.86 22.85
C LEU A 70 32.51 14.58 23.67
N GLU A 71 33.14 13.53 23.16
CA GLU A 71 33.17 12.23 23.83
C GLU A 71 34.32 11.38 23.28
N ASP A 72 35.31 11.09 24.11
CA ASP A 72 36.48 10.34 23.69
C ASP A 72 36.24 8.84 23.60
N SER A 73 35.38 8.30 24.48
CA SER A 73 35.08 6.87 24.50
C SER A 73 34.42 6.43 23.19
N PRO A 74 35.05 5.53 22.42
CA PRO A 74 34.46 5.03 21.17
C PRO A 74 33.11 4.33 21.39
N LEU A 75 32.97 3.62 22.51
CA LEU A 75 31.74 2.93 22.87
C LEU A 75 30.63 3.94 23.17
N LYS A 76 30.92 4.97 23.98
CA LYS A 76 29.93 5.98 24.34
C LYS A 76 29.52 6.85 23.15
N ARG A 77 30.44 7.19 22.24
CA ARG A 77 30.11 7.82 20.95
C ARG A 77 29.14 7.00 20.13
N SER A 78 29.38 5.69 20.04
CA SER A 78 28.50 4.78 19.28
C SER A 78 27.10 4.72 19.90
N LEU A 79 27.01 4.67 21.23
CA LEU A 79 25.73 4.68 21.93
C LEU A 79 24.98 6.01 21.73
N LEU A 80 25.67 7.14 21.84
CA LEU A 80 25.09 8.47 21.63
C LEU A 80 24.59 8.65 20.18
N GLU A 81 25.39 8.25 19.20
CA GLU A 81 24.99 8.29 17.78
C GLU A 81 23.68 7.55 17.53
N ILE A 82 23.60 6.28 17.97
CA ILE A 82 22.38 5.47 17.82
C ILE A 82 21.20 6.12 18.57
N THR A 83 21.44 6.62 19.78
CA THR A 83 20.40 7.24 20.61
C THR A 83 19.77 8.44 19.89
N TYR A 84 20.58 9.35 19.37
CA TYR A 84 20.08 10.55 18.69
C TYR A 84 19.53 10.28 17.28
N MET A 85 20.05 9.27 16.57
CA MET A 85 19.46 8.81 15.32
C MET A 85 18.01 8.35 15.51
N ILE A 86 17.76 7.57 16.56
CA ILE A 86 16.42 7.05 16.89
C ILE A 86 15.53 8.17 17.43
N GLU A 87 16.03 8.98 18.37
CA GLU A 87 15.27 10.07 19.00
C GLU A 87 14.75 11.07 17.96
N TYR A 88 15.62 11.51 17.04
CA TYR A 88 15.28 12.52 16.05
C TYR A 88 14.85 11.96 14.70
N LYS A 89 14.92 10.64 14.50
CA LYS A 89 14.59 9.97 13.23
C LYS A 89 15.28 10.66 12.04
N THR A 90 16.60 10.75 12.13
CA THR A 90 17.45 11.48 11.18
C THR A 90 17.36 10.90 9.78
N VAL A 91 16.52 11.52 8.94
CA VAL A 91 16.13 11.03 7.61
C VAL A 91 17.28 10.84 6.62
N LEU A 92 18.46 11.41 6.85
CA LEU A 92 19.64 11.26 5.98
C LEU A 92 20.63 10.18 6.47
N ASN A 93 20.37 9.54 7.60
CA ASN A 93 21.10 8.34 8.02
C ASN A 93 20.50 7.11 7.34
N LYS A 94 21.35 6.28 6.73
CA LYS A 94 20.92 5.13 5.93
C LYS A 94 20.12 4.12 6.74
N GLU A 95 20.54 3.87 7.97
CA GLU A 95 19.89 2.96 8.91
C GLU A 95 18.45 3.41 9.21
N VAL A 96 18.25 4.72 9.39
CA VAL A 96 16.91 5.30 9.60
C VAL A 96 16.07 5.26 8.32
N GLN A 97 16.68 5.41 7.14
CA GLN A 97 15.97 5.27 5.86
C GLN A 97 15.46 3.85 5.65
N GLU A 98 16.24 2.84 6.04
CA GLU A 98 15.84 1.43 5.94
C GLU A 98 14.70 1.09 6.91
N GLU A 99 14.74 1.63 8.13
CA GLU A 99 13.70 1.40 9.14
C GLU A 99 12.42 2.24 8.91
N PHE A 100 12.56 3.48 8.42
CA PHE A 100 11.47 4.44 8.22
C PHE A 100 11.45 5.03 6.79
N PRO A 101 11.25 4.21 5.74
CA PRO A 101 11.34 4.64 4.34
C PRO A 101 10.33 5.73 3.97
N ASP A 102 9.16 5.74 4.60
CA ASP A 102 8.12 6.75 4.36
C ASP A 102 8.57 8.15 4.81
N LEU A 103 9.25 8.27 5.96
CA LEU A 103 9.75 9.56 6.48
C LEU A 103 10.81 10.17 5.57
N TYR A 104 11.70 9.34 5.04
CA TYR A 104 12.69 9.78 4.06
C TYR A 104 12.03 10.22 2.76
N THR A 105 11.09 9.43 2.25
CA THR A 105 10.35 9.73 1.02
C THR A 105 9.64 11.08 1.12
N ASP A 106 8.93 11.33 2.22
CA ASP A 106 8.23 12.60 2.46
C ASP A 106 9.20 13.78 2.58
N TYR A 107 10.36 13.59 3.22
CA TYR A 107 11.39 14.62 3.34
C TYR A 107 12.00 14.99 1.98
N ILE A 108 12.37 14.01 1.15
CA ILE A 108 12.91 14.29 -0.19
C ILE A 108 11.87 14.94 -1.09
N LYS A 109 10.61 14.50 -1.04
CA LYS A 109 9.49 15.10 -1.78
C LYS A 109 9.31 16.59 -1.46
N THR A 110 9.48 16.97 -0.19
CA THR A 110 9.26 18.35 0.27
C THR A 110 10.47 19.25 0.04
N THR A 111 11.69 18.69 0.12
CA THR A 111 12.92 19.48 0.13
C THR A 111 13.60 19.59 -1.24
N ASN A 112 13.37 18.64 -2.14
CA ASN A 112 13.99 18.67 -3.47
C ASN A 112 13.14 19.51 -4.43
N GLU A 113 13.64 20.69 -4.84
CA GLU A 113 12.94 21.59 -5.76
C GLU A 113 12.59 20.92 -7.09
N LYS A 114 13.44 20.03 -7.63
CA LYS A 114 13.12 19.26 -8.85
C LYS A 114 11.90 18.36 -8.64
N TYR A 115 11.76 17.69 -7.50
CA TYR A 115 10.57 16.88 -7.17
C TYR A 115 9.33 17.73 -6.84
N LYS A 116 9.53 18.98 -6.39
CA LYS A 116 8.47 19.98 -6.23
C LYS A 116 7.76 20.29 -7.57
N TYR A 117 8.49 20.19 -8.69
CA TYR A 117 7.98 20.29 -10.07
C TYR A 117 7.62 18.95 -10.72
N VAL A 118 8.05 17.80 -10.17
CA VAL A 118 7.43 16.47 -10.39
C VAL A 118 6.08 16.41 -9.63
N LYS A 119 5.30 17.49 -9.79
CA LYS A 119 3.94 17.68 -9.32
C LYS A 119 2.92 17.11 -10.30
N MET A 120 3.37 16.56 -11.43
CA MET A 120 2.69 15.50 -12.18
C MET A 120 3.22 14.21 -11.53
N ILE A 121 2.46 13.43 -10.78
CA ILE A 121 1.14 12.94 -11.13
C ILE A 121 0.33 12.82 -9.82
N PRO A 122 -0.45 13.84 -9.43
CA PRO A 122 -1.35 13.76 -8.28
C PRO A 122 -2.34 12.61 -8.47
N GLU A 123 -2.64 12.22 -9.72
CA GLU A 123 -3.39 11.00 -10.01
C GLU A 123 -2.65 9.73 -9.57
N ILE A 124 -1.31 9.66 -9.66
CA ILE A 124 -0.54 8.49 -9.21
C ILE A 124 -0.49 8.44 -7.69
N ASP A 125 -0.19 9.54 -7.00
CA ASP A 125 -0.18 9.55 -5.54
C ASP A 125 -1.58 9.26 -4.98
N LYS A 126 -2.64 9.78 -5.62
CA LYS A 126 -4.03 9.41 -5.31
C LYS A 126 -4.30 7.94 -5.62
N ALA A 127 -3.85 7.42 -6.76
CA ALA A 127 -4.03 6.02 -7.15
C ALA A 127 -3.31 5.07 -6.21
N PHE A 128 -2.10 5.39 -5.73
CA PHE A 128 -1.38 4.59 -4.74
C PHE A 128 -2.07 4.61 -3.39
N LYS A 129 -2.54 5.78 -2.92
CA LYS A 129 -3.34 5.88 -1.69
C LYS A 129 -4.64 5.09 -1.80
N GLN A 130 -5.33 5.22 -2.93
CA GLN A 130 -6.54 4.49 -3.25
C GLN A 130 -6.27 2.97 -3.29
N ALA A 131 -5.20 2.52 -3.95
CA ALA A 131 -4.82 1.11 -4.02
C ALA A 131 -4.52 0.54 -2.62
N LYS A 132 -3.75 1.25 -1.78
CA LYS A 132 -3.50 0.86 -0.38
C LYS A 132 -4.81 0.73 0.41
N LEU A 133 -5.73 1.67 0.22
CA LEU A 133 -7.05 1.65 0.87
C LEU A 133 -7.89 0.45 0.39
N GLU A 134 -7.88 0.17 -0.91
CA GLU A 134 -8.60 -0.95 -1.52
C GLU A 134 -8.07 -2.32 -1.09
N ASP A 135 -6.75 -2.44 -0.97
CA ASP A 135 -6.08 -3.64 -0.47
C ASP A 135 -6.43 -3.89 1.01
N ALA A 136 -6.43 -2.84 1.83
CA ALA A 136 -6.84 -2.94 3.24
C ALA A 136 -8.30 -3.40 3.37
N VAL A 137 -9.22 -2.85 2.57
CA VAL A 137 -10.61 -3.31 2.52
C VAL A 137 -10.70 -4.77 2.10
N ARG A 138 -9.94 -5.18 1.07
CA ARG A 138 -9.92 -6.56 0.58
C ARG A 138 -9.43 -7.55 1.64
N ASP A 139 -8.44 -7.15 2.42
CA ASP A 139 -7.89 -7.95 3.49
C ASP A 139 -8.88 -8.09 4.67
N ILE A 140 -9.60 -7.03 5.02
CA ILE A 140 -10.71 -7.08 5.99
C ILE A 140 -11.82 -8.02 5.50
N GLU A 141 -12.20 -7.95 4.23
CA GLU A 141 -13.22 -8.86 3.64
C GLU A 141 -12.78 -10.33 3.63
N LYS A 142 -11.47 -10.59 3.59
CA LYS A 142 -10.88 -11.93 3.76
C LYS A 142 -10.79 -12.37 5.23
N GLY A 143 -11.14 -11.51 6.18
CA GLY A 143 -11.12 -11.81 7.62
C GLY A 143 -9.79 -11.54 8.31
N LYS A 144 -8.87 -10.77 7.69
CA LYS A 144 -7.66 -10.31 8.38
C LYS A 144 -8.01 -9.20 9.37
N HIS A 145 -7.32 -9.19 10.51
CA HIS A 145 -7.45 -8.13 11.51
C HIS A 145 -6.65 -6.90 11.08
N ILE A 146 -7.34 -5.81 10.75
CA ILE A 146 -6.76 -4.52 10.37
C ILE A 146 -7.53 -3.45 11.14
N ASP A 147 -6.81 -2.46 11.67
CA ASP A 147 -7.43 -1.32 12.34
C ASP A 147 -8.26 -0.49 11.34
N ALA A 148 -9.57 -0.53 11.51
CA ALA A 148 -10.51 0.04 10.56
C ALA A 148 -10.59 1.57 10.72
N THR A 149 -9.95 2.30 9.81
CA THR A 149 -10.11 3.77 9.73
C THR A 149 -11.50 4.14 9.18
N PRO A 150 -12.02 5.36 9.46
CA PRO A 150 -13.31 5.80 8.94
C PRO A 150 -13.43 5.71 7.40
N GLN A 151 -12.33 5.97 6.70
CA GLN A 151 -12.25 5.87 5.23
C GLN A 151 -12.42 4.43 4.75
N ILE A 152 -11.73 3.47 5.39
CA ILE A 152 -11.85 2.03 5.10
C ILE A 152 -13.30 1.56 5.30
N ILE A 153 -13.92 1.95 6.43
CA ILE A 153 -15.32 1.57 6.74
C ILE A 153 -16.29 2.14 5.68
N SER A 154 -16.09 3.38 5.28
CA SER A 154 -16.94 4.02 4.26
C SER A 154 -16.85 3.30 2.90
N LEU A 155 -15.64 2.99 2.45
CA LEU A 155 -15.38 2.29 1.20
C LEU A 155 -15.90 0.84 1.23
N GLN A 156 -15.76 0.17 2.37
CA GLN A 156 -16.32 -1.17 2.56
C GLN A 156 -17.86 -1.17 2.44
N LYS A 157 -18.53 -0.19 3.05
CA LYS A 157 -19.99 -0.03 2.94
C LYS A 157 -20.42 0.26 1.51
N GLU A 158 -19.68 1.09 0.79
CA GLU A 158 -19.95 1.40 -0.62
C GLU A 158 -19.81 0.16 -1.51
N ARG A 159 -18.71 -0.59 -1.37
CA ARG A 159 -18.51 -1.87 -2.08
C ARG A 159 -19.61 -2.88 -1.77
N ALA A 160 -20.04 -2.99 -0.51
CA ALA A 160 -21.16 -3.85 -0.14
C ALA A 160 -22.47 -3.45 -0.84
N ARG A 161 -22.77 -2.14 -0.92
CA ARG A 161 -23.95 -1.62 -1.62
C ARG A 161 -23.87 -1.87 -3.13
N GLU A 162 -22.70 -1.70 -3.74
CA GLU A 162 -22.48 -1.99 -5.16
C GLU A 162 -22.70 -3.48 -5.47
N ARG A 163 -22.11 -4.38 -4.66
CA ARG A 163 -22.34 -5.82 -4.78
C ARG A 163 -23.81 -6.20 -4.66
N ASP A 164 -24.53 -5.61 -3.71
CA ASP A 164 -25.96 -5.87 -3.53
C ASP A 164 -26.80 -5.34 -4.70
N ARG A 165 -26.45 -4.17 -5.25
CA ARG A 165 -27.10 -3.64 -6.46
C ARG A 165 -26.87 -4.55 -7.66
N PHE A 166 -25.62 -4.91 -7.93
CA PHE A 166 -25.26 -5.82 -9.02
C PHE A 166 -25.97 -7.16 -8.89
N LYS A 167 -26.00 -7.75 -7.69
CA LYS A 167 -26.67 -9.03 -7.44
C LYS A 167 -28.17 -8.96 -7.75
N LYS A 168 -28.85 -7.89 -7.33
CA LYS A 168 -30.28 -7.67 -7.64
C LYS A 168 -30.52 -7.48 -9.13
N GLU A 169 -29.60 -6.85 -9.83
CA GLU A 169 -29.67 -6.68 -11.27
C GLU A 169 -29.51 -8.02 -12.00
N MET A 170 -28.48 -8.80 -11.64
CA MET A 170 -28.25 -10.13 -12.22
C MET A 170 -29.42 -11.08 -11.98
N PHE A 171 -30.08 -11.00 -10.82
CA PHE A 171 -31.29 -11.78 -10.57
C PHE A 171 -32.38 -11.57 -11.64
N LYS A 172 -32.50 -10.36 -12.20
CA LYS A 172 -33.48 -10.08 -13.25
C LYS A 172 -33.09 -10.75 -14.56
N TYR A 173 -31.81 -10.72 -14.93
CA TYR A 173 -31.33 -11.28 -16.19
C TYR A 173 -31.25 -12.81 -16.21
N VAL A 174 -31.01 -13.42 -15.05
CA VAL A 174 -30.86 -14.89 -14.95
C VAL A 174 -32.13 -15.61 -14.52
N GLY A 175 -33.26 -14.92 -14.35
CA GLY A 175 -34.52 -15.54 -13.93
C GLY A 175 -34.64 -15.81 -12.43
N GLY A 176 -33.82 -15.17 -11.59
CA GLY A 176 -34.01 -15.09 -10.15
C GLY A 176 -32.83 -15.52 -9.29
N LYS A 177 -33.03 -15.48 -7.97
CA LYS A 177 -31.98 -15.78 -6.97
C LYS A 177 -31.45 -17.21 -7.06
N SER A 178 -32.33 -18.19 -7.28
CA SER A 178 -31.93 -19.60 -7.35
C SER A 178 -31.03 -19.85 -8.55
N MET A 179 -31.44 -19.36 -9.72
CA MET A 179 -30.69 -19.51 -10.96
C MET A 179 -29.35 -18.76 -10.92
N PHE A 180 -29.29 -17.60 -10.27
CA PHE A 180 -28.03 -16.90 -10.02
C PHE A 180 -27.01 -17.79 -9.31
N TYR A 181 -27.38 -18.41 -8.18
CA TYR A 181 -26.45 -19.25 -7.44
C TYR A 181 -26.12 -20.57 -8.15
N GLU A 182 -27.07 -21.09 -8.91
CA GLU A 182 -26.88 -22.27 -9.74
C GLU A 182 -25.82 -22.00 -10.84
N ILE A 183 -25.90 -20.86 -11.55
CA ILE A 183 -24.89 -20.44 -12.54
C ILE A 183 -23.52 -20.31 -11.88
N LEU A 184 -23.41 -19.66 -10.72
CA LEU A 184 -22.15 -19.55 -10.01
C LEU A 184 -21.57 -20.93 -9.63
N SER A 185 -22.43 -21.88 -9.23
CA SER A 185 -22.01 -23.24 -8.90
C SER A 185 -21.55 -24.03 -10.13
N LEU A 186 -22.21 -23.84 -11.27
CA LEU A 186 -21.80 -24.43 -12.55
C LEU A 186 -20.47 -23.84 -13.03
N LEU A 187 -20.27 -22.53 -12.92
CA LEU A 187 -19.00 -21.88 -13.24
C LEU A 187 -17.86 -22.39 -12.34
N ASP A 188 -18.09 -22.56 -11.03
CA ASP A 188 -17.12 -23.19 -10.11
C ASP A 188 -16.77 -24.62 -10.50
N SER A 189 -17.72 -25.32 -11.10
CA SER A 189 -17.54 -26.70 -11.55
C SER A 189 -16.84 -26.79 -12.90
N GLY A 190 -16.42 -25.65 -13.48
CA GLY A 190 -15.61 -25.60 -14.70
C GLY A 190 -16.41 -25.61 -16.01
N TYR A 191 -17.72 -25.36 -15.97
CA TYR A 191 -18.53 -25.31 -17.19
C TYR A 191 -18.16 -24.09 -18.07
N ASN A 192 -18.20 -24.30 -19.39
CA ASN A 192 -17.90 -23.25 -20.37
C ASN A 192 -19.03 -22.20 -20.41
N PRO A 193 -18.71 -20.88 -20.37
CA PRO A 193 -19.71 -19.81 -20.43
C PRO A 193 -20.65 -19.86 -21.63
N ASN A 194 -20.13 -20.15 -22.83
CA ASN A 194 -20.94 -20.25 -24.05
C ASN A 194 -21.91 -21.44 -23.97
N MET A 195 -21.46 -22.56 -23.40
CA MET A 195 -22.34 -23.71 -23.19
C MET A 195 -23.45 -23.38 -22.20
N LEU A 196 -23.14 -22.68 -21.10
CA LEU A 196 -24.13 -22.27 -20.11
C LEU A 196 -25.11 -21.25 -20.68
N ALA A 197 -24.63 -20.27 -21.45
CA ALA A 197 -25.47 -19.27 -22.11
C ALA A 197 -26.52 -19.93 -23.01
N ASN A 198 -26.07 -20.86 -23.86
CA ASN A 198 -26.95 -21.59 -24.78
C ASN A 198 -27.89 -22.56 -24.05
N ALA A 199 -27.41 -23.31 -23.06
CA ALA A 199 -28.21 -24.30 -22.35
C ALA A 199 -29.24 -23.69 -21.39
N LEU A 200 -28.97 -22.49 -20.87
CA LEU A 200 -29.85 -21.81 -19.91
C LEU A 200 -30.69 -20.72 -20.58
N ASN A 201 -30.51 -20.48 -21.88
CA ASN A 201 -31.12 -19.38 -22.62
C ASN A 201 -30.87 -18.00 -21.96
N ILE A 202 -29.62 -17.77 -21.55
CA ILE A 202 -29.17 -16.53 -20.91
C ILE A 202 -28.14 -15.87 -21.83
N ASP A 203 -28.18 -14.54 -21.95
CA ASP A 203 -27.18 -13.80 -22.71
C ASP A 203 -25.77 -14.16 -22.22
N ILE A 204 -24.89 -14.54 -23.15
CA ILE A 204 -23.48 -14.81 -22.89
C ILE A 204 -22.81 -13.68 -22.12
N LYS A 205 -23.16 -12.42 -22.39
CA LYS A 205 -22.63 -11.27 -21.66
C LYS A 205 -22.95 -11.33 -20.17
N THR A 206 -24.14 -11.82 -19.82
CA THR A 206 -24.55 -11.99 -18.42
C THR A 206 -23.74 -13.09 -17.75
N ILE A 207 -23.52 -14.22 -18.43
CA ILE A 207 -22.72 -15.33 -17.90
C ILE A 207 -21.26 -14.92 -17.74
N ASP A 208 -20.70 -14.19 -18.70
CA ASP A 208 -19.32 -13.69 -18.64
C ASP A 208 -19.15 -12.69 -17.48
N LEU A 209 -20.10 -11.78 -17.29
CA LEU A 209 -20.07 -10.82 -16.18
C LEU A 209 -20.15 -11.51 -14.80
N LEU A 210 -20.94 -12.59 -14.69
CA LEU A 210 -21.01 -13.43 -13.49
C LEU A 210 -19.70 -14.19 -13.25
N LYS A 211 -19.04 -14.65 -14.31
CA LYS A 211 -17.73 -15.30 -14.23
C LYS A 211 -16.64 -14.33 -13.78
N GLU A 212 -16.61 -13.14 -14.34
CA GLU A 212 -15.66 -12.08 -13.96
C GLU A 212 -15.79 -11.69 -12.49
N ARG A 213 -17.03 -11.47 -12.03
CA ARG A 213 -17.32 -11.10 -10.63
C ARG A 213 -17.53 -12.29 -9.70
N ARG A 214 -17.16 -13.51 -10.11
CA ARG A 214 -17.42 -14.73 -9.33
C ARG A 214 -16.93 -14.61 -7.89
N LYS A 215 -15.74 -14.06 -7.67
CA LYS A 215 -15.10 -13.94 -6.34
C LYS A 215 -15.87 -13.06 -5.35
N ASP A 216 -16.75 -12.18 -5.84
CA ASP A 216 -17.50 -11.24 -5.01
C ASP A 216 -18.68 -11.92 -4.26
N PHE A 217 -19.07 -13.13 -4.68
CA PHE A 217 -20.27 -13.79 -4.21
C PHE A 217 -19.97 -15.13 -3.54
N LYS A 218 -20.35 -15.28 -2.27
CA LYS A 218 -20.35 -16.59 -1.61
C LYS A 218 -21.64 -17.33 -1.95
N ILE A 219 -21.50 -18.56 -2.43
CA ILE A 219 -22.63 -19.48 -2.59
C ILE A 219 -23.08 -19.91 -1.19
N PRO A 220 -24.39 -19.83 -0.86
CA PRO A 220 -24.91 -20.28 0.42
C PRO A 220 -24.56 -21.75 0.68
N ARG A 221 -24.18 -22.10 1.92
CA ARG A 221 -23.80 -23.47 2.28
C ARG A 221 -24.91 -24.49 2.04
N ASN A 222 -26.16 -24.05 2.09
CA ASN A 222 -27.36 -24.85 1.85
C ASN A 222 -27.81 -24.86 0.38
N HIS A 223 -27.06 -24.24 -0.54
CA HIS A 223 -27.37 -24.30 -1.96
C HIS A 223 -27.14 -25.73 -2.47
N GLN A 224 -28.18 -26.33 -3.00
CA GLN A 224 -28.12 -27.63 -3.68
C GLN A 224 -28.25 -27.39 -5.18
N ARG A 225 -27.31 -27.92 -5.96
CA ARG A 225 -27.37 -27.84 -7.42
C ARG A 225 -28.64 -28.50 -7.95
N MET A 226 -29.42 -27.74 -8.69
CA MET A 226 -30.67 -28.18 -9.30
C MET A 226 -30.46 -28.71 -10.72
N ILE A 227 -29.50 -28.15 -11.46
CA ILE A 227 -29.24 -28.48 -12.85
C ILE A 227 -28.11 -29.52 -12.90
N LYS A 228 -28.43 -30.71 -13.42
CA LYS A 228 -27.43 -31.76 -13.61
C LYS A 228 -26.72 -31.59 -14.95
N HIS A 229 -25.54 -32.21 -15.08
CA HIS A 229 -24.81 -32.24 -16.34
C HIS A 229 -25.67 -32.74 -17.51
N GLN A 230 -26.47 -33.78 -17.25
CA GLN A 230 -27.38 -34.36 -18.25
C GLN A 230 -28.38 -33.33 -18.77
N ASP A 231 -28.97 -32.52 -17.89
CA ASP A 231 -29.94 -31.48 -18.24
C ASP A 231 -29.33 -30.45 -19.22
N ILE A 232 -28.07 -30.06 -18.99
CA ILE A 232 -27.31 -29.15 -19.88
C ILE A 232 -27.08 -29.81 -21.25
N MET A 233 -26.63 -31.08 -21.27
CA MET A 233 -26.36 -31.78 -22.53
C MET A 233 -27.64 -32.05 -23.33
N TYR A 234 -28.76 -32.29 -22.66
CA TYR A 234 -30.05 -32.44 -23.32
C TYR A 234 -30.51 -31.13 -23.96
N SER A 235 -30.38 -30.00 -23.25
CA SER A 235 -30.71 -28.70 -23.81
C SER A 235 -29.88 -28.35 -25.05
N LEU A 236 -28.61 -28.76 -25.09
CA LEU A 236 -27.71 -28.48 -26.22
C LEU A 236 -27.90 -29.43 -27.41
N SER A 237 -28.34 -30.68 -27.17
CA SER A 237 -28.43 -31.72 -28.21
C SER A 237 -29.82 -31.87 -28.84
N GLY A 238 -30.86 -31.26 -28.25
CA GLY A 238 -32.23 -31.27 -28.79
C GLY A 238 -32.93 -32.64 -28.78
N ARG A 239 -32.35 -33.68 -28.17
CA ARG A 239 -32.98 -35.01 -28.09
C ARG A 239 -34.06 -35.04 -27.00
N LYS A 240 -35.34 -34.98 -27.40
CA LYS A 240 -36.50 -35.26 -26.53
C LYS A 240 -36.60 -36.76 -26.25
N SER A 241 -36.36 -37.19 -25.01
CA SER A 241 -36.95 -38.41 -24.49
C SER A 241 -37.43 -38.15 -23.06
N ALA A 242 -38.75 -38.28 -22.85
CA ALA A 242 -39.49 -38.14 -21.59
C ALA A 242 -39.26 -36.81 -20.84
N GLY A 243 -40.26 -35.93 -20.91
CA GLY A 243 -40.23 -34.57 -20.39
C GLY A 243 -39.68 -34.46 -18.97
N ASN A 244 -38.66 -33.62 -18.80
CA ASN A 244 -38.26 -33.13 -17.49
C ASN A 244 -38.98 -31.79 -17.29
N SER A 245 -40.10 -31.81 -16.57
CA SER A 245 -40.95 -30.65 -16.26
C SER A 245 -40.22 -29.50 -15.56
N ARG A 246 -38.95 -29.69 -15.20
CA ARG A 246 -38.12 -28.74 -14.47
C ARG A 246 -37.44 -27.69 -15.35
N LEU A 247 -37.33 -27.89 -16.66
CA LEU A 247 -36.79 -26.88 -17.60
C LEU A 247 -37.87 -26.21 -18.46
N ASP A 248 -39.14 -26.61 -18.30
CA ASP A 248 -40.26 -26.08 -19.09
C ASP A 248 -40.52 -24.57 -18.85
N HIS A 249 -39.96 -23.99 -17.79
CA HIS A 249 -40.05 -22.56 -17.51
C HIS A 249 -38.94 -21.72 -18.16
N LEU A 250 -38.02 -22.35 -18.90
CA LEU A 250 -36.89 -21.72 -19.60
C LEU A 250 -37.05 -21.72 -21.14
N LEU A 251 -38.12 -22.35 -21.65
CA LEU A 251 -38.56 -22.32 -23.05
C LEU A 251 -39.78 -21.41 -23.19
#